data_AF-A0A662X9L7-F1
#
_entry.id   AF-A0A662X9L7-F1
#
_cell.length_a   1.000
_cell.length_b   1.000
_cell.length_c   1.000
_cell.angle_alpha   90.00
_cell.angle_beta   90.00
_cell.angle_gamma   90.00
#
_symmetry.space_group_name_H-M   'P 1'
#
loop_
_entity.id
_entity.type
_entity.pdbx_description
1 polymer ?
#
loop_
_entity_poly.entity_id
_entity_poly.type
_entity_poly.pdbx_seq_one_letter_code
_entity_poly.pdbx_strand_id
1 'polypeptide(L)'
;MLELFGHIRSLPTRTSVMPSKSWSTLRLVVTTAALLGSHCASEQNGVLTFWGEANFRGDMWQFHRNLTGQWCFNDNVGEPSSITWQNQLQTGSFDGKAKIGFYTEKDCKGTVRAWFTTEKDFPTNLALDGIDNRIKSFMLWQTSDQADILVH
;
A
#
# COMPACT_ATOMS: atom_id res chain seq x y z
N MET A 1 -42.65 81.08 25.42
CA MET A 1 -41.95 82.36 25.58
C MET A 1 -40.84 82.40 24.54
N LEU A 2 -41.00 83.27 23.52
CA LEU A 2 -40.09 83.74 22.46
C LEU A 2 -39.40 82.68 21.57
N GLU A 3 -39.73 82.53 20.27
CA GLU A 3 -39.41 83.41 19.11
C GLU A 3 -37.90 83.71 18.96
N LEU A 4 -37.24 83.18 17.91
CA LEU A 4 -36.69 84.01 16.81
C LEU A 4 -35.84 83.23 15.80
N PHE A 5 -36.38 83.17 14.59
CA PHE A 5 -35.78 83.34 13.25
C PHE A 5 -34.25 83.37 13.07
N GLY A 6 -33.81 82.61 12.06
CA GLY A 6 -32.54 82.80 11.35
C GLY A 6 -32.61 82.21 9.94
N HIS A 7 -33.13 82.99 9.01
CA HIS A 7 -33.21 82.72 7.56
C HIS A 7 -31.89 83.14 6.90
N ILE A 8 -31.43 82.44 5.85
CA ILE A 8 -31.03 83.00 4.52
C ILE A 8 -30.08 82.06 3.74
N ARG A 9 -30.59 81.64 2.55
CA ARG A 9 -29.97 81.44 1.20
C ARG A 9 -28.71 80.57 1.09
N SER A 10 -28.43 79.81 0.03
CA SER A 10 -29.02 79.57 -1.29
C SER A 10 -28.21 78.42 -1.92
N LEU A 11 -28.88 77.47 -2.57
CA LEU A 11 -28.25 76.45 -3.42
C LEU A 11 -27.79 77.06 -4.76
N PRO A 12 -26.72 76.52 -5.36
CA PRO A 12 -26.67 76.35 -6.80
C PRO A 12 -26.49 74.88 -7.21
N THR A 13 -27.50 74.42 -7.94
CA THR A 13 -27.54 73.54 -9.11
C THR A 13 -26.25 72.83 -9.60
N ARG A 14 -26.34 71.49 -9.60
CA ARG A 14 -26.05 70.50 -10.68
C ARG A 14 -24.81 70.76 -11.55
N THR A 15 -23.83 69.85 -11.52
CA THR A 15 -23.47 68.84 -12.57
C THR A 15 -22.06 68.36 -12.19
N SER A 16 -21.50 67.21 -12.56
CA SER A 16 -21.87 66.01 -13.28
C SER A 16 -20.63 65.09 -13.16
N VAL A 17 -20.83 63.79 -13.43
CA VAL A 17 -19.83 62.89 -14.04
C VAL A 17 -18.61 62.51 -13.17
N MET A 18 -18.63 61.24 -12.71
CA MET A 18 -17.43 60.48 -12.36
C MET A 18 -16.42 60.46 -13.51
N PRO A 19 -15.12 60.41 -13.17
CA PRO A 19 -14.31 59.33 -13.70
C PRO A 19 -13.54 58.65 -12.56
N SER A 20 -13.81 57.36 -12.32
CA SER A 20 -12.95 56.52 -11.50
C SER A 20 -11.65 56.26 -12.26
N LYS A 21 -10.55 56.86 -11.82
CA LYS A 21 -9.18 56.48 -12.21
C LYS A 21 -8.37 56.28 -10.94
N SER A 22 -8.36 55.05 -10.45
CA SER A 22 -7.37 54.60 -9.47
C SER A 22 -6.25 53.91 -10.22
N TRP A 23 -5.10 54.57 -10.27
CA TRP A 23 -3.85 54.08 -10.85
C TRP A 23 -3.09 53.28 -9.79
N SER A 24 -2.39 52.23 -10.25
CA SER A 24 -1.18 51.65 -9.64
C SER A 24 -1.33 50.52 -8.60
N THR A 25 -1.48 49.31 -9.16
CA THR A 25 -0.76 48.06 -8.87
C THR A 25 -0.06 47.87 -7.51
N LEU A 26 -0.45 46.79 -6.80
CA LEU A 26 0.51 45.87 -6.20
C LEU A 26 -0.01 44.44 -6.36
N ARG A 27 0.74 43.61 -7.10
CA ARG A 27 0.47 42.18 -7.26
C ARG A 27 0.90 41.47 -5.98
N LEU A 28 -0.01 40.78 -5.31
CA LEU A 28 0.34 39.70 -4.40
C LEU A 28 -0.09 38.38 -5.06
N VAL A 29 0.80 37.83 -5.88
CA VAL A 29 0.70 36.45 -6.34
C VAL A 29 1.10 35.59 -5.13
N VAL A 30 0.12 35.06 -4.41
CA VAL A 30 0.39 34.04 -3.40
C VAL A 30 0.50 32.71 -4.14
N THR A 31 1.72 32.38 -4.58
CA THR A 31 2.09 31.02 -4.98
C THR A 31 2.05 30.14 -3.73
N THR A 32 0.92 29.47 -3.49
CA THR A 32 0.91 28.29 -2.63
C THR A 32 1.62 27.18 -3.40
N ALA A 33 2.89 26.96 -3.04
CA ALA A 33 3.66 25.81 -3.52
C ALA A 33 2.88 24.53 -3.23
N ALA A 34 2.57 23.78 -4.29
CA ALA A 34 2.00 22.45 -4.16
C ALA A 34 2.95 21.61 -3.30
N LEU A 35 2.52 21.24 -2.10
CA LEU A 35 3.12 20.19 -1.31
C LEU A 35 2.84 18.86 -2.03
N LEU A 36 3.59 18.60 -3.10
CA LEU A 36 3.83 17.25 -3.59
C LEU A 36 4.81 16.62 -2.60
N GLY A 37 4.29 16.21 -1.44
CA GLY A 37 4.98 15.23 -0.63
C GLY A 37 5.10 13.99 -1.52
N SER A 38 6.27 13.80 -2.11
CA SER A 38 6.65 12.51 -2.66
C SER A 38 6.63 11.54 -1.48
N HIS A 39 5.50 10.86 -1.31
CA HIS A 39 5.52 9.58 -0.63
C HIS A 39 6.42 8.70 -1.51
N CYS A 40 7.70 8.67 -1.17
CA CYS A 40 8.53 7.55 -1.52
C CYS A 40 7.85 6.38 -0.80
N ALA A 41 6.91 5.73 -1.49
CA ALA A 41 6.63 4.35 -1.19
C ALA A 41 7.99 3.69 -1.39
N SER A 42 8.70 3.47 -0.27
CA SER A 42 9.71 2.43 -0.26
C SER A 42 8.94 1.22 -0.75
N GLU A 43 9.23 0.82 -1.98
CA GLU A 43 8.82 -0.46 -2.50
C GLU A 43 9.46 -1.45 -1.54
N GLN A 44 8.74 -1.79 -0.48
CA GLN A 44 9.15 -2.85 0.42
C GLN A 44 9.09 -4.08 -0.45
N ASN A 45 10.24 -4.44 -1.00
CA ASN A 45 10.32 -5.59 -1.85
C ASN A 45 10.27 -6.80 -0.93
N GLY A 46 9.14 -7.49 -0.96
CA GLY A 46 8.96 -8.71 -0.22
C GLY A 46 10.08 -9.70 -0.52
N VAL A 47 10.54 -10.41 0.50
CA VAL A 47 11.59 -11.43 0.33
C VAL A 47 11.03 -12.76 0.82
N LEU A 48 11.10 -13.79 -0.02
CA LEU A 48 10.94 -15.17 0.41
C LEU A 48 12.30 -15.85 0.35
N THR A 49 12.68 -16.54 1.41
CA THR A 49 13.89 -17.36 1.46
C THR A 49 13.52 -18.79 1.80
N PHE A 50 13.89 -19.70 0.91
CA PHE A 50 13.75 -21.14 1.06
C PHE A 50 15.11 -21.71 1.45
N TRP A 51 15.18 -22.39 2.59
CA TRP A 51 16.41 -22.90 3.19
C TRP A 51 16.47 -24.42 3.04
N GLY A 52 17.61 -24.94 2.57
CA GLY A 52 17.82 -26.37 2.33
C GLY A 52 17.89 -27.21 3.62
N GLU A 53 18.11 -26.59 4.78
CA GLU A 53 18.08 -27.26 6.08
C GLU A 53 17.01 -26.65 7.00
N ALA A 54 16.65 -27.39 8.06
CA ALA A 54 15.83 -26.87 9.14
C ALA A 54 16.55 -25.75 9.91
N ASN A 55 15.78 -24.91 10.60
CA ASN A 55 16.24 -23.78 11.40
C ASN A 55 16.99 -22.71 10.59
N PHE A 56 16.58 -22.50 9.34
CA PHE A 56 17.07 -21.43 8.47
C PHE A 56 18.57 -21.53 8.17
N ARG A 57 19.00 -22.74 7.81
CA ARG A 57 20.41 -23.09 7.55
C ARG A 57 20.58 -23.70 6.16
N GLY A 58 21.84 -23.89 5.79
CA GLY A 58 22.23 -24.51 4.53
C GLY A 58 22.10 -23.57 3.34
N ASP A 59 22.07 -24.17 2.16
CA ASP A 59 21.86 -23.45 0.90
C ASP A 59 20.51 -22.74 0.91
N MET A 60 20.44 -21.58 0.23
CA MET A 60 19.22 -20.80 0.18
C MET A 60 18.84 -20.36 -1.24
N TRP A 61 17.53 -20.31 -1.48
CA TRP A 61 16.94 -19.73 -2.69
C TRP A 61 16.07 -18.54 -2.30
N GLN A 62 16.41 -17.37 -2.83
CA GLN A 62 15.74 -16.11 -2.48
C GLN A 62 14.96 -15.52 -3.65
N PHE A 63 13.74 -15.08 -3.36
CA PHE A 63 12.86 -14.39 -4.29
C PHE A 63 12.54 -13.01 -3.76
N HIS A 64 12.96 -11.97 -4.48
CA HIS A 64 12.75 -10.57 -4.14
C HIS A 64 11.53 -10.04 -4.89
N ARG A 65 10.33 -10.32 -4.37
CA ARG A 65 9.06 -9.83 -4.88
C ARG A 65 7.97 -9.77 -3.81
N ASN A 66 7.03 -8.88 -4.02
CA ASN A 66 5.73 -8.93 -3.35
C ASN A 66 4.86 -10.00 -3.99
N LEU A 67 4.24 -10.86 -3.17
CA LEU A 67 3.29 -11.83 -3.66
C LEU A 67 1.95 -11.14 -3.96
N THR A 68 1.40 -11.41 -5.15
CA THR A 68 0.04 -11.05 -5.49
C THR A 68 -0.92 -12.01 -4.79
N GLY A 69 -1.96 -11.47 -4.14
CA GLY A 69 -3.01 -12.28 -3.51
C GLY A 69 -3.66 -13.21 -4.54
N GLN A 70 -3.95 -14.45 -4.13
CA GLN A 70 -4.64 -15.49 -4.91
C GLN A 70 -3.88 -15.92 -6.17
N TRP A 71 -2.64 -15.45 -6.37
CA TRP A 71 -1.79 -15.89 -7.47
C TRP A 71 -0.94 -17.10 -7.08
N CYS A 72 -0.99 -18.15 -7.91
CA CYS A 72 -0.16 -19.33 -7.72
C CYS A 72 1.21 -19.19 -8.42
N PHE A 73 2.29 -19.35 -7.64
CA PHE A 73 3.66 -19.34 -8.15
C PHE A 73 4.22 -20.75 -8.25
N ASN A 74 4.67 -21.15 -9.45
CA ASN A 74 5.25 -22.47 -9.76
C ASN A 74 6.79 -22.44 -9.83
N ASP A 75 7.42 -21.53 -9.09
CA ASP A 75 8.87 -21.37 -9.15
C ASP A 75 9.59 -22.60 -8.60
N ASN A 76 10.78 -22.87 -9.15
CA ASN A 76 11.65 -23.87 -8.58
C ASN A 76 12.32 -23.33 -7.32
N VAL A 77 11.90 -23.84 -6.16
CA VAL A 77 12.42 -23.45 -4.84
C VAL A 77 13.43 -24.44 -4.28
N GLY A 78 13.91 -25.39 -5.11
CA GLY A 78 14.78 -26.47 -4.67
C GLY A 78 14.05 -27.50 -3.81
N GLU A 79 14.73 -27.94 -2.75
CA GLU A 79 14.24 -28.90 -1.75
C GLU A 79 14.35 -28.24 -0.37
N PRO A 80 13.41 -27.34 -0.02
CA PRO A 80 13.49 -26.61 1.24
C PRO A 80 13.05 -27.45 2.43
N SER A 81 13.73 -27.25 3.55
CA SER A 81 13.42 -27.80 4.87
C SER A 81 12.97 -26.72 5.89
N SER A 82 13.20 -25.43 5.61
CA SER A 82 12.61 -24.30 6.35
C SER A 82 12.43 -23.07 5.47
N ILE A 83 11.60 -22.11 5.91
CA ILE A 83 11.23 -20.94 5.10
C ILE A 83 11.14 -19.71 5.97
N THR A 84 11.58 -18.57 5.44
CA THR A 84 11.34 -17.26 6.04
C THR A 84 10.78 -16.30 4.99
N TRP A 85 9.95 -15.35 5.41
CA TRP A 85 9.51 -14.24 4.57
C TRP A 85 9.61 -12.90 5.30
N GLN A 86 9.78 -11.84 4.53
CA GLN A 86 9.80 -10.46 5.01
C GLN A 86 8.98 -9.58 4.09
N ASN A 87 8.42 -8.51 4.63
CA ASN A 87 7.77 -7.44 3.87
C ASN A 87 6.66 -7.92 2.91
N GLN A 88 6.01 -9.04 3.21
CA GLN A 88 4.83 -9.50 2.49
C GLN A 88 3.57 -8.81 3.03
N LEU A 89 2.50 -8.82 2.23
CA LEU A 89 1.20 -8.29 2.64
C LEU A 89 0.77 -8.93 3.98
N GLN A 90 0.47 -8.10 4.98
CA GLN A 90 0.13 -8.57 6.33
C GLN A 90 -1.38 -8.66 6.57
N THR A 91 -2.19 -8.02 5.73
CA THR A 91 -3.64 -7.88 5.92
C THR A 91 -4.42 -8.76 4.94
N GLY A 92 -5.57 -9.28 5.39
CA GLY A 92 -6.41 -10.19 4.60
C GLY A 92 -7.69 -10.60 5.32
N SER A 93 -8.41 -11.58 4.78
CA SER A 93 -9.69 -12.06 5.29
C SER A 93 -9.56 -13.11 6.40
N PHE A 94 -8.36 -13.62 6.66
CA PHE A 94 -8.13 -14.62 7.71
C PHE A 94 -7.82 -13.91 9.02
N ASP A 95 -8.85 -13.63 9.82
CA ASP A 95 -8.75 -12.86 11.08
C ASP A 95 -8.08 -11.49 10.90
N GLY A 96 -8.37 -10.83 9.77
CA GLY A 96 -7.76 -9.54 9.40
C GLY A 96 -6.34 -9.66 8.82
N LYS A 97 -5.82 -10.88 8.62
CA LYS A 97 -4.46 -11.16 8.17
C LYS A 97 -4.43 -11.99 6.88
N ALA A 98 -3.28 -11.99 6.23
CA ALA A 98 -2.98 -12.88 5.11
C ALA A 98 -2.17 -14.11 5.56
N LYS A 99 -2.19 -15.16 4.74
CA LYS A 99 -1.33 -16.34 4.91
C LYS A 99 -0.51 -16.60 3.63
N ILE A 100 0.58 -17.34 3.74
CA ILE A 100 1.24 -17.94 2.58
C ILE A 100 1.03 -19.45 2.65
N GLY A 101 0.38 -20.01 1.64
CA GLY A 101 0.23 -21.45 1.46
C GLY A 101 1.38 -22.02 0.63
N PHE A 102 1.95 -23.12 1.10
CA PHE A 102 3.00 -23.89 0.43
C PHE A 102 2.48 -25.28 0.08
N TYR A 103 2.60 -25.64 -1.19
CA TYR A 103 1.93 -26.79 -1.80
C TYR A 103 2.93 -27.82 -2.31
N THR A 104 2.60 -29.11 -2.15
CA THR A 104 3.49 -30.21 -2.57
C THR A 104 3.44 -30.50 -4.07
N GLU A 105 2.52 -29.89 -4.80
CA GLU A 105 2.36 -30.05 -6.24
C GLU A 105 2.34 -28.68 -6.94
N LYS A 106 2.45 -28.69 -8.26
CA LYS A 106 2.31 -27.48 -9.08
C LYS A 106 0.84 -27.01 -9.10
N ASP A 107 0.65 -25.76 -9.51
CA ASP A 107 -0.64 -25.11 -9.67
C ASP A 107 -1.45 -25.05 -8.36
N CYS A 108 -0.75 -24.98 -7.22
CA CYS A 108 -1.34 -24.84 -5.89
C CYS A 108 -2.29 -25.99 -5.54
N LYS A 109 -1.83 -27.21 -5.84
CA LYS A 109 -2.53 -28.49 -5.60
C LYS A 109 -1.77 -29.36 -4.58
N GLY A 110 -2.34 -30.52 -4.28
CA GLY A 110 -1.73 -31.50 -3.37
C GLY A 110 -1.89 -31.11 -1.90
N THR A 111 -0.95 -31.56 -1.08
CA THR A 111 -0.94 -31.21 0.36
C THR A 111 -0.51 -29.76 0.54
N VAL A 112 -1.21 -29.02 1.40
CA VAL A 112 -0.91 -27.62 1.70
C VAL A 112 -0.71 -27.37 3.19
N ARG A 113 0.23 -26.49 3.49
CA ARG A 113 0.42 -25.87 4.80
C ARG A 113 0.51 -24.37 4.63
N ALA A 114 -0.15 -23.63 5.52
CA ALA A 114 -0.23 -22.19 5.40
C ALA A 114 -0.03 -21.51 6.75
N TRP A 115 0.75 -20.43 6.73
CA TRP A 115 1.14 -19.68 7.90
C TRP A 115 0.84 -18.21 7.71
N PHE A 116 0.54 -17.50 8.80
CA PHE A 116 0.24 -16.08 8.70
C PHE A 116 1.48 -15.32 8.25
N THR A 117 1.31 -14.35 7.35
CA THR A 117 2.43 -13.50 6.91
C THR A 117 3.02 -12.65 8.05
N THR A 118 2.29 -12.51 9.16
CA THR A 118 2.76 -11.85 10.38
C THR A 118 3.61 -12.74 11.29
N GLU A 119 3.65 -14.06 11.05
CA GLU A 119 4.55 -14.94 11.79
C GLU A 119 6.01 -14.64 11.43
N LYS A 120 6.87 -14.78 12.42
CA LYS A 120 8.32 -14.68 12.27
C LYS A 120 8.92 -16.03 12.63
N ASP A 121 10.03 -16.35 11.98
CA ASP A 121 10.82 -17.55 12.30
C ASP A 121 9.99 -18.85 12.22
N PHE A 122 9.06 -18.90 11.26
CA PHE A 122 8.23 -20.07 10.96
C PHE A 122 8.02 -20.20 9.45
N PRO A 123 7.96 -21.42 8.86
CA PRO A 123 8.24 -22.72 9.45
C PRO A 123 9.73 -23.01 9.62
N THR A 124 10.14 -23.33 10.84
CA THR A 124 11.52 -23.69 11.17
C THR A 124 11.89 -25.13 10.75
N ASN A 125 10.91 -26.01 10.56
CA ASN A 125 11.16 -27.40 10.15
C ASN A 125 9.92 -28.00 9.46
N LEU A 126 9.98 -28.09 8.13
CA LEU A 126 8.89 -28.57 7.28
C LEU A 126 8.62 -30.09 7.42
N ALA A 127 9.54 -30.85 8.00
CA ALA A 127 9.33 -32.27 8.31
C ALA A 127 8.24 -32.45 9.37
N LEU A 128 8.10 -31.52 10.32
CA LEU A 128 7.03 -31.54 11.32
C LEU A 128 5.65 -31.35 10.68
N ASP A 129 5.60 -30.66 9.54
CA ASP A 129 4.38 -30.37 8.80
C ASP A 129 4.07 -31.39 7.70
N GLY A 130 4.99 -32.33 7.43
CA GLY A 130 4.86 -33.40 6.44
C GLY A 130 5.11 -32.96 4.99
N ILE A 131 5.72 -31.80 4.76
CA ILE A 131 5.96 -31.22 3.43
C ILE A 131 7.44 -30.92 3.13
N ASP A 132 8.35 -31.44 3.96
CA ASP A 132 9.80 -31.34 3.80
C ASP A 132 10.27 -31.68 2.39
N ASN A 133 11.10 -30.83 1.79
CA ASN A 133 11.71 -31.02 0.47
C ASN A 133 10.71 -31.21 -0.68
N ARG A 134 9.42 -30.95 -0.45
CA ARG A 134 8.34 -31.29 -1.38
C ARG A 134 7.61 -30.08 -1.95
N ILE A 135 7.99 -28.86 -1.58
CA ILE A 135 7.31 -27.66 -2.07
C ILE A 135 7.54 -27.52 -3.57
N LYS A 136 6.44 -27.39 -4.33
CA LYS A 136 6.45 -27.20 -5.80
C LYS A 136 5.67 -25.96 -6.25
N SER A 137 4.83 -25.39 -5.39
CA SER A 137 4.20 -24.09 -5.62
C SER A 137 3.83 -23.40 -4.31
N PHE A 138 3.55 -22.09 -4.38
CA PHE A 138 3.11 -21.30 -3.23
C PHE A 138 2.20 -20.16 -3.65
N MET A 139 1.36 -19.69 -2.72
CA MET A 139 0.37 -18.64 -2.96
C MET A 139 0.14 -17.79 -1.72
N LEU A 140 -0.07 -16.49 -1.93
CA LEU A 140 -0.55 -15.58 -0.89
C LEU A 140 -2.07 -15.67 -0.76
N TRP A 141 -2.54 -16.18 0.38
CA TRP A 141 -3.94 -16.21 0.75
C TRP A 141 -4.31 -14.88 1.41
N GLN A 142 -4.74 -13.91 0.60
CA GLN A 142 -5.22 -12.62 1.07
C GLN A 142 -6.72 -12.68 1.34
N THR A 143 -7.52 -13.18 0.39
CA THR A 143 -9.00 -13.21 0.52
C THR A 143 -9.58 -14.62 0.57
N SER A 144 -8.89 -15.60 -0.02
CA SER A 144 -9.32 -16.99 -0.16
C SER A 144 -8.12 -17.93 -0.16
N ASP A 145 -8.36 -19.21 0.16
CA ASP A 145 -7.38 -20.30 0.01
C ASP A 145 -7.37 -20.91 -1.40
N GLN A 146 -8.25 -20.42 -2.28
CA GLN A 146 -8.31 -20.78 -3.69
C GLN A 146 -7.47 -19.82 -4.53
N ALA A 147 -6.86 -20.35 -5.59
CA ALA A 147 -6.20 -19.54 -6.59
C ALA A 147 -7.24 -18.86 -7.49
N ASP A 148 -6.92 -17.65 -7.94
CA ASP A 148 -7.69 -17.00 -8.98
C ASP A 148 -7.55 -17.82 -10.26
N ILE A 149 -8.67 -18.34 -10.76
CA ILE A 149 -8.70 -18.96 -12.08
C ILE A 149 -8.54 -17.81 -13.07
N LEU A 150 -7.31 -17.57 -13.53
CA LEU A 150 -7.12 -16.81 -14.74
C LEU A 150 -7.74 -17.62 -15.88
N VAL A 151 -8.95 -17.27 -16.28
CA VAL A 151 -9.50 -17.66 -17.57
C VAL A 151 -8.63 -16.96 -18.62
N HIS A 152 -7.64 -17.67 -19.16
CA HIS A 152 -6.95 -17.30 -20.40
C HIS A 152 -7.61 -18.01 -21.57
#